data_AF-A0A4V3CAI4-F1
#
_entry.id   AF-A0A4V3CAI4-F1
#
_cell.length_a   1.000
_cell.length_b   1.000
_cell.length_c   1.000
_cell.angle_alpha   90.00
_cell.angle_beta   90.00
_cell.angle_gamma   90.00
#
_symmetry.space_group_name_H-M   'P 1'
#
loop_
_entity.id
_entity.type
_entity.pdbx_description
1 polymer ?
#
loop_
_entity_poly.entity_id
_entity_poly.type
_entity_poly.pdbx_seq_one_letter_code
_entity_poly.pdbx_strand_id
1 'polypeptide(L)'
;MLDDLVAQAGLVIDNVGLGTELQHRLQQIAVQAGELQAAARRIVAAQDEARMRIERDLHDGAQQRLVTLALSLQAVRERAASTGDDRLTAQVGAARHQLSEALLELRELARGIHPAILTQEGLEAAVSFLGERAPLPVRIELHLDRRLGPEVEATAYFVVSEALTNAAKHSGATAISVGGSIQGRDLCLEISDNGRGGADGHWAAVCRVWSTGSRPWTAD
;
A
#
# COMPACT_ATOMS: atom_id res chain seq x y z
N MET A 1 -25.73 26.27 -61.59
CA MET A 1 -26.49 26.69 -60.39
C MET A 1 -27.11 25.50 -59.66
N LEU A 2 -27.78 24.57 -60.37
CA LEU A 2 -28.30 23.33 -59.76
C LEU A 2 -27.20 22.34 -59.36
N ASP A 3 -26.18 22.14 -60.20
CA ASP A 3 -25.07 21.21 -59.90
C ASP A 3 -24.28 21.61 -58.63
N ASP A 4 -24.13 22.92 -58.41
CA ASP A 4 -23.43 23.49 -57.26
C ASP A 4 -24.22 23.29 -55.95
N LEU A 5 -25.55 23.39 -56.03
CA LEU A 5 -26.46 23.13 -54.92
C LEU A 5 -26.49 21.65 -54.54
N VAL A 6 -26.44 20.75 -55.53
CA VAL A 6 -26.36 19.30 -55.32
C VAL A 6 -25.03 18.92 -54.69
N ALA A 7 -23.93 19.51 -55.15
CA ALA A 7 -22.60 19.31 -54.56
C ALA A 7 -22.53 19.79 -53.10
N GLN A 8 -23.10 20.97 -52.79
CA GLN A 8 -23.17 21.47 -51.42
C GLN A 8 -24.05 20.60 -50.51
N ALA A 9 -25.19 20.12 -51.00
CA ALA A 9 -26.06 19.22 -50.24
C ALA A 9 -25.36 17.87 -49.94
N GLY A 10 -24.58 17.33 -50.88
CA GLY A 10 -23.78 16.13 -50.68
C GLY A 10 -22.77 16.27 -49.54
N LEU A 11 -22.03 17.39 -49.51
CA LEU A 11 -21.05 17.66 -48.44
C LEU A 11 -21.68 17.76 -47.05
N VAL A 12 -22.90 18.29 -46.93
CA VAL A 12 -23.62 18.38 -45.65
C VAL A 12 -24.06 16.99 -45.18
N ILE A 13 -24.58 16.16 -46.09
CA ILE A 13 -24.99 14.78 -45.78
C ILE A 13 -23.77 13.96 -45.33
N ASP A 14 -22.64 14.09 -46.03
CA ASP A 14 -21.40 13.40 -45.67
C ASP A 14 -20.87 13.87 -44.31
N ASN A 15 -20.91 15.17 -44.01
CA ASN A 15 -20.52 15.71 -42.70
C ASN A 15 -21.38 15.16 -41.56
N VAL A 16 -22.71 15.08 -41.76
CA VAL A 16 -23.62 14.49 -40.77
C VAL A 16 -23.30 13.01 -40.58
N GLY A 17 -23.05 12.27 -41.67
CA GLY A 17 -22.64 10.86 -41.63
C GLY A 17 -21.34 10.66 -40.85
N LEU A 18 -20.30 11.46 -41.14
CA LEU A 18 -19.03 11.45 -40.41
C LEU A 18 -19.21 11.79 -38.93
N GLY A 19 -20.09 12.74 -38.60
CA GLY A 19 -20.44 13.06 -37.21
C GLY A 19 -21.04 11.87 -36.47
N THR A 20 -21.98 11.16 -37.11
CA THR A 20 -22.58 9.96 -36.50
C THR A 20 -21.60 8.82 -36.29
N GLU A 21 -20.69 8.58 -37.25
CA GLU A 21 -19.62 7.57 -37.14
C GLU A 21 -18.63 7.91 -36.03
N LEU A 22 -18.24 9.19 -35.91
CA LEU A 22 -17.37 9.66 -34.83
C LEU A 22 -18.03 9.46 -33.46
N GLN A 23 -19.32 9.80 -33.34
CA GLN A 23 -20.09 9.57 -32.11
C GLN A 23 -20.09 8.09 -31.73
N HIS A 24 -20.32 7.20 -32.72
CA HIS A 24 -20.32 5.76 -32.52
C HIS A 24 -18.96 5.25 -32.04
N ARG A 25 -17.86 5.70 -32.66
CA ARG A 25 -16.49 5.33 -32.25
C ARG A 25 -16.13 5.82 -30.86
N LEU A 26 -16.50 7.06 -30.50
CA LEU A 26 -16.28 7.59 -29.15
C LEU A 26 -17.03 6.77 -28.11
N GLN A 27 -18.25 6.35 -28.43
CA GLN A 27 -19.06 5.53 -27.53
C GLN A 27 -18.47 4.11 -27.38
N GLN A 28 -17.95 3.52 -28.46
CA GLN A 28 -17.22 2.25 -28.40
C GLN A 28 -15.95 2.34 -27.54
N ILE A 29 -15.14 3.40 -27.72
CA ILE A 29 -13.93 3.62 -26.91
C ILE A 29 -14.29 3.79 -25.43
N ALA A 30 -15.35 4.54 -25.11
CA ALA A 30 -15.79 4.75 -23.74
C ALA A 30 -16.22 3.42 -23.07
N VAL A 31 -16.95 2.57 -23.79
CA VAL A 31 -17.33 1.23 -23.30
C VAL A 31 -16.09 0.37 -23.06
N GLN A 32 -15.17 0.29 -24.03
CA GLN A 32 -13.94 -0.49 -23.92
C GLN A 32 -13.05 -0.01 -22.77
N ALA A 33 -12.91 1.30 -22.58
CA ALA A 33 -12.16 1.88 -21.46
C ALA A 33 -12.78 1.49 -20.11
N GLY A 34 -14.11 1.52 -20.00
CA GLY A 34 -14.83 1.07 -18.80
C GLY A 34 -14.62 -0.41 -18.50
N GLU A 35 -14.67 -1.27 -19.52
CA GLU A 35 -14.41 -2.71 -19.37
C GLU A 35 -12.97 -2.98 -18.94
N LEU A 36 -11.99 -2.26 -19.52
CA LEU A 36 -10.58 -2.39 -19.16
C LEU A 36 -10.32 -1.97 -17.71
N GLN A 37 -10.91 -0.85 -17.27
CA GLN A 37 -10.83 -0.38 -15.89
C GLN A 37 -11.47 -1.39 -14.91
N ALA A 38 -12.63 -1.96 -15.26
CA ALA A 38 -13.28 -2.97 -14.44
C ALA A 38 -12.46 -4.27 -14.36
N ALA A 39 -11.80 -4.67 -15.46
CA ALA A 39 -10.88 -5.81 -15.46
C ALA A 39 -9.65 -5.54 -14.59
N ALA A 40 -9.02 -4.36 -14.72
CA ALA A 40 -7.87 -3.96 -13.91
C ALA A 40 -8.20 -3.97 -12.41
N ARG A 41 -9.36 -3.43 -12.00
CA ARG A 41 -9.82 -3.47 -10.60
C ARG A 41 -9.97 -4.89 -10.07
N ARG A 42 -10.52 -5.82 -10.88
CA ARG A 42 -10.65 -7.23 -10.48
C ARG A 42 -9.30 -7.91 -10.32
N ILE A 43 -8.33 -7.60 -11.18
CA ILE A 43 -6.97 -8.16 -11.10
C ILE A 43 -6.28 -7.68 -9.82
N VAL A 44 -6.34 -6.37 -9.53
CA VAL A 44 -5.75 -5.81 -8.30
C VAL A 44 -6.39 -6.43 -7.05
N ALA A 45 -7.72 -6.50 -6.99
CA ALA A 45 -8.42 -7.11 -5.86
C ALA A 45 -8.04 -8.59 -5.67
N ALA A 46 -7.90 -9.35 -6.76
CA ALA A 46 -7.48 -10.74 -6.70
C ALA A 46 -6.01 -10.90 -6.26
N GLN A 47 -5.12 -9.99 -6.68
CA GLN A 47 -3.73 -9.97 -6.23
C GLN A 47 -3.61 -9.65 -4.73
N ASP A 48 -4.38 -8.68 -4.24
CA ASP A 48 -4.40 -8.33 -2.82
C ASP A 48 -4.90 -9.50 -1.96
N GLU A 49 -5.98 -10.18 -2.40
CA GLU A 49 -6.50 -11.36 -1.70
C GLU A 49 -5.49 -12.52 -1.70
N ALA A 50 -4.77 -12.74 -2.81
CA ALA A 50 -3.72 -13.75 -2.90
C ALA A 50 -2.52 -13.42 -1.99
N ARG A 51 -2.10 -12.15 -1.97
CA ARG A 51 -1.04 -11.65 -1.10
C ARG A 51 -1.38 -11.85 0.38
N MET A 52 -2.58 -11.44 0.81
CA MET A 52 -3.04 -11.62 2.19
C MET A 52 -3.14 -13.10 2.59
N ARG A 53 -3.41 -14.00 1.64
CA ARG A 53 -3.43 -15.45 1.87
C ARG A 53 -2.04 -16.00 2.10
N ILE A 54 -1.09 -15.65 1.21
CA ILE A 54 0.32 -16.06 1.32
C ILE A 54 0.93 -15.52 2.62
N GLU A 55 0.64 -14.27 2.98
CA GLU A 55 1.08 -13.66 4.24
C GLU A 55 0.54 -14.44 5.46
N ARG A 56 -0.76 -14.79 5.48
CA ARG A 56 -1.35 -15.62 6.55
C ARG A 56 -0.75 -17.02 6.63
N ASP A 57 -0.65 -17.70 5.49
CA ASP A 57 -0.15 -19.08 5.44
C ASP A 57 1.33 -19.15 5.85
N LEU A 58 2.12 -18.16 5.45
CA LEU A 58 3.51 -18.02 5.86
C LEU A 58 3.61 -17.68 7.36
N HIS A 59 2.81 -16.73 7.85
CA HIS A 59 2.78 -16.32 9.25
C HIS A 59 2.42 -17.48 10.17
N ASP A 60 1.26 -18.10 9.96
CA ASP A 60 0.72 -19.11 10.87
C ASP A 60 1.55 -20.40 10.79
N GLY A 61 1.93 -20.82 9.57
CA GLY A 61 2.70 -22.04 9.35
C GLY A 61 4.14 -21.94 9.85
N ALA A 62 4.81 -20.79 9.73
CA ALA A 62 6.17 -20.63 10.22
C ALA A 62 6.21 -20.28 11.73
N GLN A 63 5.25 -19.51 12.26
CA GLN A 63 5.17 -19.26 13.70
C GLN A 63 4.96 -20.53 14.52
N GLN A 64 4.05 -21.41 14.09
CA GLN A 64 3.74 -22.63 14.84
C GLN A 64 4.96 -23.57 14.93
N ARG A 65 5.76 -23.65 13.85
CA ARG A 65 7.02 -24.41 13.82
C ARG A 65 8.09 -23.80 14.71
N LEU A 66 8.24 -22.48 14.70
CA LEU A 66 9.25 -21.79 15.51
C LEU A 66 8.89 -21.75 17.01
N VAL A 67 7.61 -21.60 17.37
CA VAL A 67 7.15 -21.73 18.77
C VAL A 67 7.42 -23.13 19.31
N THR A 68 7.14 -24.16 18.50
CA THR A 68 7.45 -25.56 18.87
C THR A 68 8.94 -25.76 19.09
N LEU A 69 9.79 -25.17 18.25
CA LEU A 69 11.25 -25.22 18.41
C LEU A 69 11.72 -24.50 19.69
N ALA A 70 11.08 -23.37 20.05
CA ALA A 70 11.40 -22.63 21.27
C ALA A 70 11.09 -23.43 22.54
N LEU A 71 9.96 -24.16 22.54
CA LEU A 71 9.59 -25.08 23.63
C LEU A 71 10.56 -26.27 23.73
N SER A 72 10.99 -26.83 22.59
CA SER A 72 12.01 -27.89 22.57
C SER A 72 13.35 -27.42 23.13
N LEU A 73 13.80 -26.21 22.78
CA LEU A 73 15.02 -25.63 23.34
C LEU A 73 14.90 -25.37 24.84
N GLN A 74 13.74 -24.93 25.33
CA GLN A 74 13.48 -24.76 26.76
C GLN A 74 13.63 -26.09 27.53
N ALA A 75 13.05 -27.17 26.99
CA ALA A 75 13.16 -28.51 27.60
C ALA A 75 14.60 -29.04 27.63
N VAL A 76 15.42 -28.72 26.61
CA VAL A 76 16.85 -29.07 26.60
C VAL A 76 17.61 -28.24 27.65
N ARG A 77 17.28 -26.95 27.80
CA ARG A 77 17.90 -26.08 28.82
C ARG A 77 17.66 -26.60 30.23
N GLU A 78 16.43 -27.02 30.53
CA GLU A 78 16.06 -27.54 31.85
C GLU A 78 16.80 -28.84 32.19
N ARG A 79 17.01 -29.71 31.19
CA ARG A 79 17.85 -30.93 31.34
C ARG A 79 19.34 -30.64 31.46
N ALA A 80 19.84 -29.61 30.75
CA ALA A 80 21.23 -29.16 30.85
C ALA A 80 21.53 -28.57 32.24
N ALA A 81 20.60 -27.77 32.77
CA ALA A 81 20.70 -27.20 34.11
C ALA A 81 20.72 -28.29 35.20
N SER A 82 19.97 -29.38 35.03
CA SER A 82 19.98 -30.50 35.98
C SER A 82 21.24 -31.38 35.89
N THR A 83 22.05 -31.23 34.83
CA THR A 83 23.32 -31.96 34.65
C THR A 83 24.55 -31.13 35.01
N GLY A 84 24.40 -29.83 35.31
CA GLY A 84 25.49 -28.93 35.71
C GLY A 84 26.43 -28.53 34.56
N ASP A 85 26.02 -28.75 33.30
CA ASP A 85 26.80 -28.35 32.14
C ASP A 85 26.50 -26.90 31.76
N ASP A 86 27.27 -25.98 32.34
CA ASP A 86 27.14 -24.53 32.12
C ASP A 86 27.34 -24.15 30.65
N ARG A 87 28.18 -24.90 29.92
CA ARG A 87 28.46 -24.64 28.50
C ARG A 87 27.27 -25.02 27.63
N LEU A 88 26.63 -26.16 27.89
CA LEU A 88 25.41 -26.58 27.20
C LEU A 88 24.25 -25.61 27.52
N THR A 89 24.14 -25.18 28.78
CA THR A 89 23.12 -24.22 29.22
C THR A 89 23.28 -22.87 28.50
N ALA A 90 24.51 -22.37 28.35
CA ALA A 90 24.80 -21.14 27.60
C ALA A 90 24.50 -21.27 26.10
N GLN A 91 24.86 -22.39 25.47
CA GLN A 91 24.58 -22.64 24.04
C GLN A 91 23.08 -22.70 23.75
N VAL A 92 22.29 -23.34 24.60
CA VAL A 92 20.84 -23.39 24.46
C VAL A 92 20.20 -22.02 24.69
N GLY A 93 20.73 -21.23 25.64
CA GLY A 93 20.33 -19.84 25.84
C GLY A 93 20.53 -18.98 24.59
N ALA A 94 21.69 -19.08 23.95
CA ALA A 94 22.01 -18.35 22.71
C ALA A 94 21.10 -18.76 21.55
N ALA A 95 20.89 -20.06 21.33
CA ALA A 95 19.98 -20.58 20.29
C ALA A 95 18.54 -20.10 20.51
N ARG A 96 18.09 -20.02 21.77
CA ARG A 96 16.75 -19.50 22.11
C ARG A 96 16.62 -18.02 21.83
N HIS A 97 17.68 -17.23 22.07
CA HIS A 97 17.71 -15.80 21.76
C HIS A 97 17.64 -15.56 20.25
N GLN A 98 18.47 -16.26 19.46
CA GLN A 98 18.43 -16.19 17.99
C GLN A 98 17.07 -16.59 17.41
N LEU A 99 16.42 -17.59 18.01
CA LEU A 99 15.08 -18.02 17.61
C LEU A 99 14.01 -16.96 17.94
N SER A 100 14.13 -16.26 19.08
CA SER A 100 13.26 -15.14 19.41
C SER A 100 13.43 -13.96 18.45
N GLU A 101 14.66 -13.67 18.02
CA GLU A 101 14.93 -12.63 17.01
C GLU A 101 14.36 -13.02 15.63
N ALA A 102 14.60 -14.25 15.18
CA ALA A 102 14.04 -14.75 13.92
C ALA A 102 12.50 -14.79 13.91
N LEU A 103 11.86 -15.07 15.07
CA LEU A 103 10.41 -14.97 15.23
C LEU A 103 9.90 -13.53 15.13
N LEU A 104 10.68 -12.57 15.61
CA LEU A 104 10.40 -11.14 15.47
C LEU A 104 10.53 -10.74 14.00
N GLU A 105 11.66 -11.03 13.35
CA GLU A 105 11.90 -10.74 11.93
C GLU A 105 10.84 -11.37 11.01
N LEU A 106 10.47 -12.63 11.24
CA LEU A 106 9.41 -13.28 10.47
C LEU A 106 8.05 -12.62 10.68
N ARG A 107 7.76 -12.17 11.90
CA ARG A 107 6.50 -11.48 12.23
C ARG A 107 6.45 -10.08 11.61
N GLU A 108 7.60 -9.42 11.46
CA GLU A 108 7.78 -8.16 10.74
C GLU A 108 7.66 -8.34 9.22
N LEU A 109 8.30 -9.38 8.67
CA LEU A 109 8.25 -9.73 7.24
C LEU A 109 6.85 -10.18 6.80
N ALA A 110 6.17 -10.98 7.62
CA ALA A 110 4.84 -11.48 7.31
C ALA A 110 3.73 -10.44 7.53
N ARG A 111 4.02 -9.31 8.19
CA ARG A 111 3.04 -8.23 8.40
C ARG A 111 3.31 -6.96 7.61
N GLY A 112 4.53 -6.71 7.11
CA GLY A 112 4.90 -5.34 6.73
C GLY A 112 4.47 -4.35 7.83
N ILE A 113 4.64 -4.76 9.08
CA ILE A 113 4.15 -4.05 10.27
C ILE A 113 2.67 -3.57 10.22
N HIS A 114 1.63 -4.31 9.75
CA HIS A 114 0.28 -4.00 10.29
C HIS A 114 -0.88 -5.01 10.28
N PRO A 115 -1.81 -5.04 11.30
CA PRO A 115 -2.80 -3.99 11.70
C PRO A 115 -2.89 -3.52 13.19
N ALA A 116 -2.06 -4.01 14.11
CA ALA A 116 -2.25 -3.78 15.57
C ALA A 116 -2.06 -2.32 16.07
N ILE A 117 -0.87 -1.72 15.90
CA ILE A 117 -0.61 -0.29 16.22
C ILE A 117 -1.58 0.71 15.52
N LEU A 118 -2.14 0.42 14.33
CA LEU A 118 -3.16 1.23 13.66
C LEU A 118 -4.49 1.11 14.40
N THR A 119 -4.86 -0.10 14.79
CA THR A 119 -6.11 -0.37 15.49
C THR A 119 -6.09 0.19 16.92
N GLN A 120 -4.93 0.19 17.57
CA GLN A 120 -4.76 0.60 18.97
C GLN A 120 -4.41 2.08 19.10
N GLU A 121 -3.47 2.56 18.28
CA GLU A 121 -2.85 3.89 18.41
C GLU A 121 -3.11 4.80 17.21
N GLY A 122 -3.67 4.28 16.11
CA GLY A 122 -4.14 5.04 14.94
C GLY A 122 -3.05 5.41 13.95
N LEU A 123 -3.46 6.15 12.91
CA LEU A 123 -2.64 6.39 11.73
C LEU A 123 -1.34 7.15 12.01
N GLU A 124 -1.35 8.15 12.89
CA GLU A 124 -0.13 8.92 13.24
C GLU A 124 0.95 8.04 13.86
N ALA A 125 0.59 7.22 14.84
CA ALA A 125 1.51 6.30 15.50
C ALA A 125 2.04 5.25 14.51
N ALA A 126 1.15 4.72 13.67
CA ALA A 126 1.52 3.75 12.64
C ALA A 126 2.50 4.32 11.60
N VAL A 127 2.28 5.55 11.12
CA VAL A 127 3.17 6.22 10.17
C VAL A 127 4.50 6.61 10.82
N SER A 128 4.48 7.03 12.09
CA SER A 128 5.69 7.29 12.87
C SER A 128 6.56 6.04 12.99
N PHE A 129 5.94 4.91 13.32
CA PHE A 129 6.62 3.62 13.40
C PHE A 129 7.24 3.18 12.06
N LEU A 130 6.57 3.43 10.94
CA LEU A 130 7.13 3.21 9.61
C LEU A 130 8.37 4.08 9.35
N GLY A 131 8.31 5.36 9.71
CA GLY A 131 9.42 6.30 9.53
C GLY A 131 10.68 5.93 10.31
N GLU A 132 10.52 5.48 11.56
CA GLU A 132 11.64 5.06 12.43
C GLU A 132 12.42 3.86 11.86
N ARG A 133 11.75 3.02 11.06
CA ARG A 133 12.32 1.78 10.49
C ARG A 133 12.70 1.91 9.03
N ALA A 134 12.43 3.07 8.42
CA ALA A 134 12.79 3.31 7.03
C ALA A 134 14.32 3.37 6.87
N PRO A 135 14.87 2.84 5.77
CA PRO A 135 16.32 2.89 5.51
C PRO A 135 16.82 4.30 5.17
N LEU A 136 15.93 5.23 4.88
CA LEU A 136 16.22 6.65 4.66
C LEU A 136 15.60 7.48 5.79
N PRO A 137 16.21 8.60 6.18
CA PRO A 137 15.58 9.57 7.08
C PRO A 137 14.20 10.00 6.57
N VAL A 138 13.18 9.88 7.43
CA VAL A 138 11.80 10.28 7.12
C VAL A 138 11.38 11.41 8.05
N ARG A 139 10.95 12.54 7.48
CA ARG A 139 10.29 13.63 8.20
C ARG A 139 8.78 13.40 8.18
N ILE A 140 8.14 13.41 9.35
CA ILE A 140 6.70 13.16 9.45
C ILE A 140 6.02 14.39 10.06
N GLU A 141 5.08 14.95 9.30
CA GLU A 141 4.25 16.09 9.66
C GLU A 141 2.77 15.67 9.48
N LEU A 142 2.37 14.65 10.24
CA LEU A 142 1.02 14.13 10.28
C LEU A 142 0.35 14.59 11.59
N HIS A 143 -0.63 15.48 11.48
CA HIS A 143 -1.39 15.97 12.64
C HIS A 143 -2.89 15.88 12.32
N LEU A 144 -3.53 14.86 12.86
CA LEU A 144 -4.94 14.53 12.67
C LEU A 144 -5.70 14.94 13.93
N ASP A 145 -6.64 15.86 13.77
CA ASP A 145 -7.47 16.39 14.85
C ASP A 145 -8.56 15.40 15.33
N ARG A 146 -8.68 14.24 14.67
CA ARG A 146 -9.62 13.16 15.00
C ARG A 146 -9.17 11.81 14.44
N ARG A 147 -9.75 10.73 14.99
CA ARG A 147 -9.68 9.38 14.40
C ARG A 147 -10.45 9.31 13.09
N LEU A 148 -9.91 8.56 12.13
CA LEU A 148 -10.54 8.31 10.84
C LEU A 148 -11.22 6.93 10.87
N GLY A 149 -12.02 6.64 9.85
CA GLY A 149 -12.60 5.30 9.69
C GLY A 149 -11.50 4.26 9.51
N PRO A 150 -11.62 3.04 10.07
CA PRO A 150 -10.58 2.01 9.98
C PRO A 150 -10.10 1.72 8.54
N GLU A 151 -11.01 1.76 7.56
CA GLU A 151 -10.69 1.58 6.13
C GLU A 151 -9.81 2.71 5.58
N VAL A 152 -10.05 3.96 6.01
CA VAL A 152 -9.30 5.14 5.61
C VAL A 152 -7.90 5.08 6.21
N GLU A 153 -7.80 4.77 7.50
CA GLU A 153 -6.52 4.61 8.19
C GLU A 153 -5.69 3.49 7.56
N ALA A 154 -6.31 2.36 7.24
CA ALA A 154 -5.63 1.25 6.58
C ALA A 154 -5.11 1.64 5.19
N THR A 155 -5.96 2.28 4.37
CA THR A 155 -5.59 2.74 3.04
C THR A 155 -4.43 3.74 3.09
N ALA A 156 -4.52 4.73 3.98
CA ALA A 156 -3.51 5.73 4.20
C ALA A 156 -2.17 5.12 4.61
N TYR A 157 -2.20 4.16 5.54
CA TYR A 157 -1.01 3.44 5.98
C TYR A 157 -0.32 2.70 4.83
N PHE A 158 -1.08 1.98 4.00
CA PHE A 158 -0.50 1.25 2.86
C PHE A 158 0.12 2.17 1.82
N VAL A 159 -0.55 3.29 1.52
CA VAL A 159 0.00 4.32 0.62
C VAL A 159 1.34 4.84 1.13
N VAL A 160 1.45 5.14 2.42
CA VAL A 160 2.70 5.59 3.03
C VAL A 160 3.77 4.50 2.98
N SER A 161 3.46 3.28 3.41
CA SER A 161 4.40 2.15 3.42
C SER A 161 4.98 1.86 2.03
N GLU A 162 4.13 1.90 1.00
CA GLU A 162 4.54 1.64 -0.38
C GLU A 162 5.41 2.78 -0.92
N ALA A 163 5.04 4.04 -0.64
CA ALA A 163 5.83 5.20 -1.05
C ALA A 163 7.23 5.18 -0.43
N LEU A 164 7.35 4.87 0.87
CA LEU A 164 8.64 4.71 1.54
C LEU A 164 9.49 3.60 0.92
N THR A 165 8.86 2.46 0.60
CA THR A 165 9.53 1.32 -0.05
C THR A 165 10.05 1.68 -1.44
N ASN A 166 9.25 2.40 -2.22
CA ASN A 166 9.61 2.80 -3.57
C ASN A 166 10.71 3.85 -3.58
N ALA A 167 10.66 4.84 -2.70
CA ALA A 167 11.75 5.80 -2.52
C ALA A 167 13.07 5.10 -2.19
N ALA A 168 13.06 4.19 -1.21
CA ALA A 168 14.24 3.44 -0.80
C ALA A 168 14.86 2.58 -1.93
N LYS A 169 14.03 2.01 -2.81
CA LYS A 169 14.49 1.10 -3.87
C LYS A 169 14.82 1.80 -5.20
N HIS A 170 14.15 2.91 -5.49
CA HIS A 170 14.08 3.41 -6.88
C HIS A 170 14.41 4.89 -7.05
N SER A 171 14.32 5.75 -6.03
CA SER A 171 14.50 7.20 -6.25
C SER A 171 15.93 7.69 -6.12
N GLY A 172 16.82 6.94 -5.45
CA GLY A 172 18.17 7.42 -5.11
C GLY A 172 18.13 8.62 -4.15
N ALA A 173 17.02 8.80 -3.43
CA ALA A 173 16.84 9.86 -2.45
C ALA A 173 17.73 9.67 -1.22
N THR A 174 17.93 10.78 -0.51
CA THR A 174 18.62 10.82 0.78
C THR A 174 17.69 11.14 1.94
N ALA A 175 16.46 11.60 1.68
CA ALA A 175 15.44 11.85 2.68
C ALA A 175 14.03 11.82 2.06
N ILE A 176 13.04 11.47 2.89
CA ILE A 176 11.62 11.43 2.53
C ILE A 176 10.83 12.33 3.50
N SER A 177 9.76 12.96 3.04
CA SER A 177 8.82 13.73 3.84
C SER A 177 7.40 13.18 3.66
N VAL A 178 6.69 13.00 4.77
CA VAL A 178 5.30 12.55 4.85
C VAL A 178 4.51 13.61 5.58
N GLY A 179 3.60 14.27 4.89
CA GLY A 179 2.67 15.25 5.44
C GLY A 179 1.24 14.74 5.37
N GLY A 180 0.39 15.21 6.27
CA GLY A 180 -1.03 14.90 6.19
C GLY A 180 -1.91 15.81 7.02
N SER A 181 -3.09 16.11 6.50
CA SER A 181 -4.10 16.92 7.17
C SER A 181 -5.51 16.44 6.83
N ILE A 182 -6.45 16.72 7.73
CA ILE A 182 -7.88 16.50 7.47
C ILE A 182 -8.47 17.78 6.90
N GLN A 183 -9.04 17.69 5.70
CA GLN A 183 -9.75 18.78 5.04
C GLN A 183 -11.23 18.41 4.93
N GLY A 184 -12.04 18.93 5.86
CA GLY A 184 -13.46 18.60 5.94
C GLY A 184 -13.72 17.12 6.27
N ARG A 185 -14.01 16.31 5.25
CA ARG A 185 -14.21 14.85 5.37
C ARG A 185 -13.08 14.03 4.77
N ASP A 186 -12.08 14.67 4.19
CA ASP A 186 -11.04 13.97 3.46
C ASP A 186 -9.73 14.03 4.24
N LEU A 187 -9.02 12.91 4.26
CA LEU A 187 -7.61 12.87 4.61
C LEU A 187 -6.81 13.22 3.34
N CYS A 188 -6.05 14.30 3.41
CA CYS A 188 -5.08 14.64 2.38
C CYS A 188 -3.70 14.20 2.87
N LEU A 189 -3.09 13.25 2.16
CA LEU A 189 -1.71 12.82 2.39
C LEU A 189 -0.82 13.37 1.29
N GLU A 190 0.34 13.87 1.68
CA GLU A 190 1.39 14.29 0.78
C GLU A 190 2.67 13.55 1.14
N ILE A 191 3.29 12.93 0.15
CA ILE A 191 4.52 12.18 0.33
C ILE A 191 5.49 12.62 -0.76
N SER A 192 6.72 12.96 -0.36
CA SER A 192 7.78 13.46 -1.27
C SER A 192 9.18 13.01 -0.81
N ASP A 193 10.13 12.90 -1.74
CA ASP A 193 11.55 12.64 -1.51
C ASP A 193 12.38 13.53 -2.44
N ASN A 194 13.65 13.63 -2.11
CA ASN A 194 14.62 14.46 -2.80
C ASN A 194 15.47 13.69 -3.84
N GLY A 195 14.99 12.54 -4.31
CA GLY A 195 15.62 11.71 -5.31
C GLY A 195 15.32 12.14 -6.74
N ARG A 196 15.75 11.33 -7.71
CA ARG A 196 15.55 11.54 -9.15
C ARG A 196 14.58 10.48 -9.68
N GLY A 197 13.28 10.76 -9.59
CA GLY A 197 12.24 9.98 -10.25
C GLY A 197 12.01 10.44 -11.69
N GLY A 198 11.68 9.51 -12.61
CA GLY A 198 11.52 9.74 -14.05
C GLY A 198 10.31 10.57 -14.51
N ALA A 199 9.82 11.49 -13.67
CA ALA A 199 8.88 12.55 -14.03
C ALA A 199 9.43 13.84 -13.40
N ASP A 200 9.56 14.89 -14.22
CA ASP A 200 10.33 16.09 -13.90
C ASP A 200 10.12 16.62 -12.46
N GLY A 201 11.18 16.47 -11.65
CA GLY A 201 11.51 17.37 -10.54
C GLY A 201 10.97 17.03 -9.15
N HIS A 202 9.73 16.59 -8.99
CA HIS A 202 9.11 16.45 -7.66
C HIS A 202 8.04 15.37 -7.71
N TRP A 203 8.22 14.23 -7.04
CA TRP A 203 7.05 13.42 -6.73
C TRP A 203 6.38 14.00 -5.49
N ALA A 204 5.19 14.52 -5.68
CA ALA A 204 4.23 14.73 -4.62
C ALA A 204 3.08 13.77 -4.92
N ALA A 205 3.06 12.63 -4.24
CA ALA A 205 1.88 11.78 -4.27
C ALA A 205 0.85 12.45 -3.34
N VAL A 206 0.03 13.35 -3.88
CA VAL A 206 -1.11 13.91 -3.15
C VAL A 206 -2.25 12.90 -3.24
N CYS A 207 -2.44 12.11 -2.18
CA CYS A 207 -3.51 11.13 -2.11
C CYS A 207 -4.64 11.70 -1.23
N ARG A 208 -5.83 11.88 -1.81
CA ARG A 208 -7.06 12.19 -1.05
C ARG A 208 -7.78 10.89 -0.71
N VAL A 209 -7.83 10.54 0.57
CA VAL A 209 -8.55 9.38 1.10
C VAL A 209 -9.82 9.87 1.81
N TRP A 210 -10.98 9.32 1.43
CA TRP A 210 -12.30 9.86 1.83
C TRP A 210 -12.80 9.19 3.12
N SER A 211 -13.28 9.97 4.10
CA SER A 211 -14.04 9.39 5.21
C SER A 211 -15.44 8.99 4.74
N THR A 212 -15.81 7.74 5.00
CA THR A 212 -17.07 7.13 4.55
C THR A 212 -18.26 7.85 5.17
N GLY A 213 -18.86 8.74 4.38
CA GLY A 213 -20.05 9.51 4.74
C GLY A 213 -20.72 10.15 3.52
N SER A 214 -21.50 9.33 2.80
CA SER A 214 -22.55 9.64 1.81
C SER A 214 -22.19 10.22 0.41
N ARG A 215 -22.33 9.31 -0.58
CA ARG A 215 -22.81 9.43 -1.98
C ARG A 215 -21.83 9.77 -3.14
N PRO A 216 -22.11 9.21 -4.35
CA PRO A 216 -21.13 9.02 -5.41
C PRO A 216 -21.03 10.20 -6.38
N TRP A 217 -19.79 10.38 -6.87
CA TRP A 217 -19.34 11.00 -8.13
C TRP A 217 -20.40 11.78 -8.94
N THR A 218 -20.32 13.11 -8.92
CA THR A 218 -20.70 13.97 -10.04
C THR A 218 -19.48 14.79 -10.41
N ALA A 219 -19.01 14.61 -11.64
CA ALA A 219 -17.95 15.40 -12.25
C ALA A 219 -18.57 16.66 -12.86
N ASP A 220 -18.02 17.82 -12.49
CA ASP A 220 -18.02 19.05 -13.29
C ASP A 220 -16.55 19.41 -13.58
#